data_AF-M0M0Q6-F1
#
_entry.id   AF-M0M0Q6-F1
#
_cell.length_a   1.000
_cell.length_b   1.000
_cell.length_c   1.000
_cell.angle_alpha   90.00
_cell.angle_beta   90.00
_cell.angle_gamma   90.00
#
_symmetry.space_group_name_H-M   'P 1'
#
loop_
_entity.id
_entity.type
_entity.pdbx_description
1 polymer ?
#
loop_
_entity_poly.entity_id
_entity_poly.type
_entity_poly.pdbx_seq_one_letter_code
_entity_poly.pdbx_strand_id
1 'polypeptide(L)'
;MAEDDGSTPSRRQPPRDPGSDGRREPATGEPLEKHVETSRDGRSVFGIAVEEAVEVCHLEGLMALEDALENELDSSLEGVRPDLRYASGRFELTVKLRTAIDSDGTVVSRPVHEFEEVVAATPRSVTVTAVVDGDERECHHEIEVERVVERKG
;
A
#
# COMPACT_ATOMS: atom_id res chain seq x y z
N MET A 1 39.03 49.04 -29.62
CA MET A 1 40.10 48.63 -28.69
C MET A 1 39.42 48.24 -27.39
N ALA A 2 39.71 47.02 -26.94
CA ALA A 2 39.30 46.40 -25.68
C ALA A 2 39.82 47.23 -24.47
N GLU A 3 39.40 47.07 -23.22
CA GLU A 3 39.57 45.88 -22.38
C GLU A 3 38.54 45.74 -21.25
N ASP A 4 38.29 44.48 -20.93
CA ASP A 4 37.64 43.87 -19.78
C ASP A 4 38.57 43.92 -18.55
N ASP A 5 38.04 44.12 -17.34
CA ASP A 5 38.54 43.43 -16.14
C ASP A 5 37.51 43.51 -15.01
N GLY A 6 37.08 42.34 -14.54
CA GLY A 6 36.06 42.18 -13.51
C GLY A 6 36.56 42.40 -12.07
N SER A 7 35.62 42.46 -11.13
CA SER A 7 35.78 41.93 -9.76
C SER A 7 34.50 42.16 -8.94
N THR A 8 33.78 41.07 -8.64
CA THR A 8 32.81 40.99 -7.53
C THR A 8 33.57 40.86 -6.19
N PRO A 9 33.01 41.33 -5.06
CA PRO A 9 32.58 40.31 -4.09
C PRO A 9 31.35 40.64 -3.22
N SER A 10 30.65 39.56 -2.87
CA SER A 10 30.02 39.24 -1.58
C SER A 10 28.86 40.06 -0.98
N ARG A 11 27.70 39.40 -1.03
CA ARG A 11 26.85 38.98 0.12
C ARG A 11 26.53 40.02 1.20
N ARG A 12 25.26 40.44 1.22
CA ARG A 12 24.41 40.48 2.43
C ARG A 12 22.96 40.16 2.05
N GLN A 13 22.55 38.91 2.19
CA GLN A 13 21.12 38.58 2.34
C GLN A 13 20.74 38.84 3.81
N PRO A 14 19.57 39.44 4.10
CA PRO A 14 19.04 39.50 5.45
C PRO A 14 18.60 38.09 5.91
N PRO A 15 18.68 37.77 7.21
CA PRO A 15 18.12 36.53 7.73
C PRO A 15 16.60 36.56 7.56
N ARG A 16 16.04 35.53 6.90
CA ARG A 16 14.60 35.25 6.96
C ARG A 16 14.34 34.41 8.20
N ASP A 17 13.40 34.88 9.01
CA ASP A 17 12.88 34.22 10.22
C ASP A 17 12.60 32.71 10.04
N PRO A 18 12.92 31.88 11.04
CA PRO A 18 12.47 30.50 11.12
C PRO A 18 11.11 30.46 11.81
N GLY A 19 10.04 30.41 11.04
CA GLY A 19 8.71 30.30 11.62
C GLY A 19 7.62 30.27 10.57
N SER A 20 7.31 29.08 10.07
CA SER A 20 5.96 28.73 9.61
C SER A 20 5.88 27.22 9.46
N ASP A 21 5.15 26.62 10.39
CA ASP A 21 4.29 25.46 10.19
C ASP A 21 4.87 24.28 9.41
N GLY A 22 5.34 23.29 10.17
CA GLY A 22 5.36 21.90 9.75
C GLY A 22 3.94 21.37 9.53
N ARG A 23 3.26 21.85 8.50
CA ARG A 23 2.29 21.03 7.78
C ARG A 23 3.11 19.99 7.03
N ARG A 24 3.42 18.90 7.71
CA ARG A 24 3.69 17.64 7.03
C ARG A 24 2.40 17.35 6.26
N GLU A 25 2.40 17.58 4.96
CA GLU A 25 1.39 17.01 4.08
C GLU A 25 1.29 15.53 4.45
N PRO A 26 0.07 14.95 4.58
CA PRO A 26 -0.04 13.52 4.80
C PRO A 26 0.72 12.86 3.65
N ALA A 27 1.73 12.07 4.02
CA ALA A 27 2.51 11.30 3.06
C ALA A 27 1.50 10.48 2.25
N THR A 28 1.35 10.93 1.03
CA THR A 28 0.47 10.39 0.03
C THR A 28 1.22 9.18 -0.48
N GLY A 29 0.99 8.01 0.13
CA GLY A 29 1.68 6.77 -0.22
C GLY A 29 1.76 6.61 -1.73
N GLU A 30 2.98 6.50 -2.24
CA GLU A 30 3.25 6.43 -3.68
C GLU A 30 2.60 5.16 -4.25
N PRO A 31 2.11 5.19 -5.51
CA PRO A 31 1.60 3.99 -6.15
C PRO A 31 2.71 2.94 -6.31
N LEU A 32 2.40 1.67 -6.02
CA LEU A 32 3.34 0.57 -6.18
C LEU A 32 3.13 -0.11 -7.54
N GLU A 33 4.19 -0.23 -8.33
CA GLU A 33 4.20 -0.96 -9.60
C GLU A 33 5.02 -2.25 -9.47
N LYS A 34 4.42 -3.40 -9.81
CA LYS A 34 5.09 -4.70 -9.81
C LYS A 34 4.82 -5.46 -11.11
N HIS A 35 5.88 -5.95 -11.74
CA HIS A 35 5.77 -6.84 -12.90
C HIS A 35 5.95 -8.29 -12.45
N VAL A 36 5.03 -9.18 -12.86
CA VAL A 36 5.08 -10.60 -12.52
C VAL A 36 4.82 -11.45 -13.75
N GLU A 37 5.76 -12.33 -14.06
CA GLU A 37 5.60 -13.35 -15.09
C GLU A 37 5.12 -14.65 -14.45
N THR A 38 3.85 -15.00 -14.69
CA THR A 38 3.25 -16.27 -14.27
C THR A 38 3.08 -17.20 -15.46
N SER A 39 3.42 -18.47 -15.28
CA SER A 39 3.13 -19.52 -16.26
C SER A 39 2.81 -20.79 -15.48
N ARG A 40 1.53 -21.15 -15.31
CA ARG A 40 1.21 -22.47 -14.75
C ARG A 40 -0.24 -22.95 -14.86
N ASP A 41 -0.36 -24.25 -15.12
CA ASP A 41 -1.53 -25.12 -15.11
C ASP A 41 -2.58 -24.82 -14.02
N GLY A 42 -3.77 -24.44 -14.47
CA GLY A 42 -4.98 -24.12 -13.72
C GLY A 42 -5.20 -24.88 -12.42
N ARG A 43 -5.25 -24.12 -11.33
CA ARG A 43 -5.90 -24.51 -10.07
C ARG A 43 -6.88 -23.41 -9.66
N SER A 44 -8.17 -23.67 -9.89
CA SER A 44 -9.30 -22.84 -9.43
C SER A 44 -9.31 -22.77 -7.91
N VAL A 45 -9.22 -21.57 -7.34
CA VAL A 45 -9.16 -21.37 -5.88
C VAL A 45 -10.51 -20.92 -5.29
N PHE A 46 -11.42 -20.32 -6.07
CA PHE A 46 -12.63 -19.70 -5.49
C PHE A 46 -13.99 -20.21 -5.99
N GLY A 47 -14.07 -21.22 -6.86
CA GLY A 47 -15.34 -21.87 -7.21
C GLY A 47 -16.38 -20.97 -7.92
N ILE A 48 -15.95 -19.78 -8.35
CA ILE A 48 -16.69 -18.87 -9.24
C ILE A 48 -15.96 -18.93 -10.58
N ALA A 49 -16.69 -19.04 -11.69
CA ALA A 49 -16.10 -18.95 -13.03
C ALA A 49 -15.71 -17.48 -13.32
N VAL A 50 -14.61 -17.04 -12.73
CA VAL A 50 -13.90 -15.83 -13.15
C VAL A 50 -12.89 -16.24 -14.23
N GLU A 51 -12.59 -15.37 -15.19
CA GLU A 51 -11.47 -15.63 -16.11
C GLU A 51 -10.21 -15.86 -15.25
N GLU A 52 -9.49 -16.96 -15.49
CA GLU A 52 -8.30 -17.38 -14.72
C GLU A 52 -7.26 -16.25 -14.60
N ALA A 53 -7.14 -15.43 -15.64
CA ALA A 53 -6.27 -14.26 -15.66
C ALA A 53 -6.62 -13.21 -14.60
N VAL A 54 -7.90 -13.11 -14.23
CA VAL A 54 -8.38 -12.17 -13.21
C VAL A 54 -7.96 -12.67 -11.83
N GLU A 55 -8.09 -13.96 -11.52
CA GLU A 55 -7.65 -14.51 -10.23
C GLU A 55 -6.15 -14.32 -10.00
N VAL A 56 -5.32 -14.60 -11.02
CA VAL A 56 -3.86 -14.43 -10.94
C VAL A 56 -3.49 -12.98 -10.65
N CYS A 57 -4.06 -12.03 -11.39
CA CYS A 57 -3.83 -10.60 -11.18
C CYS A 57 -4.09 -10.16 -9.73
N HIS A 58 -5.22 -10.58 -9.16
CA HIS A 58 -5.62 -10.13 -7.83
C HIS A 58 -4.80 -10.77 -6.70
N LEU A 59 -4.39 -12.03 -6.86
CA LEU A 59 -3.50 -12.70 -5.92
C LEU A 59 -2.11 -12.08 -5.93
N GLU A 60 -1.58 -11.75 -7.10
CA GLU A 60 -0.30 -11.03 -7.20
C GLU A 60 -0.38 -9.63 -6.59
N GLY A 61 -1.52 -8.94 -6.77
CA GLY A 61 -1.79 -7.67 -6.11
C GLY A 61 -1.78 -7.77 -4.58
N LEU A 62 -2.39 -8.84 -4.04
CA LEU A 62 -2.37 -9.13 -2.61
C LEU A 62 -0.94 -9.35 -2.09
N MET A 63 -0.13 -10.14 -2.80
CA MET A 63 1.26 -10.40 -2.41
C MET A 63 2.15 -9.16 -2.53
N ALA A 64 1.95 -8.33 -3.56
CA ALA A 64 2.67 -7.06 -3.70
C ALA A 64 2.35 -6.10 -2.55
N LEU A 65 1.09 -6.05 -2.12
CA LEU A 65 0.69 -5.25 -0.97
C LEU A 65 1.27 -5.78 0.35
N GLU A 66 1.30 -7.10 0.54
CA GLU A 66 1.92 -7.71 1.72
C GLU A 66 3.40 -7.34 1.81
N ASP A 67 4.15 -7.52 0.72
CA ASP A 67 5.58 -7.18 0.63
C ASP A 67 5.82 -5.69 0.89
N ALA A 68 4.99 -4.80 0.35
CA ALA A 68 5.09 -3.36 0.61
C ALA A 68 4.90 -3.03 2.10
N LEU A 69 3.91 -3.66 2.74
CA LEU A 69 3.67 -3.46 4.17
C LEU A 69 4.81 -4.02 5.02
N GLU A 70 5.36 -5.17 4.68
CA GLU A 70 6.51 -5.76 5.40
C GLU A 70 7.78 -4.92 5.26
N ASN A 71 7.96 -4.25 4.12
CA ASN A 71 9.12 -3.39 3.88
C ASN A 71 8.98 -2.01 4.57
N GLU A 72 7.78 -1.45 4.60
CA GLU A 72 7.54 -0.12 5.18
C GLU A 72 7.32 -0.16 6.70
N LEU A 73 6.75 -1.24 7.23
CA LEU A 73 6.54 -1.42 8.65
C LEU A 73 7.72 -2.19 9.25
N ASP A 74 8.60 -1.49 9.96
CA ASP A 74 9.83 -2.02 10.58
C ASP A 74 9.60 -3.14 11.64
N SER A 75 8.36 -3.59 11.86
CA SER A 75 7.98 -4.54 12.91
C SER A 75 6.98 -5.58 12.40
N SER A 76 6.65 -6.54 13.27
CA SER A 76 5.67 -7.59 12.96
C SER A 76 4.33 -7.00 12.50
N LEU A 77 3.80 -7.50 11.37
CA LEU A 77 2.43 -7.25 10.91
C LEU A 77 1.35 -7.91 11.79
N GLU A 78 1.62 -8.12 13.09
CA GLU A 78 0.65 -8.72 13.99
C GLU A 78 -0.57 -7.82 14.14
N GLY A 79 -1.73 -8.36 13.77
CA GLY A 79 -3.00 -7.64 13.74
C GLY A 79 -3.18 -6.72 12.52
N VAL A 80 -2.23 -6.68 11.58
CA VAL A 80 -2.34 -5.98 10.29
C VAL A 80 -2.30 -7.02 9.18
N ARG A 81 -3.35 -7.12 8.37
CA ARG A 81 -3.41 -8.11 7.29
C ARG A 81 -4.00 -7.52 6.02
N PRO A 82 -3.31 -7.65 4.87
CA PRO A 82 -3.98 -7.41 3.61
C PRO A 82 -5.02 -8.52 3.38
N ASP A 83 -6.12 -8.16 2.72
CA ASP A 83 -7.31 -8.97 2.52
C ASP A 83 -7.83 -8.73 1.12
N LEU A 84 -8.15 -9.81 0.42
CA LEU A 84 -8.72 -9.78 -0.92
C LEU A 84 -10.14 -10.33 -0.86
N ARG A 85 -11.12 -9.54 -1.24
CA ARG A 85 -12.53 -9.96 -1.30
C ARG A 85 -13.12 -9.76 -2.69
N TYR A 86 -14.02 -10.64 -3.09
CA TYR A 86 -14.87 -10.43 -4.27
C TYR A 86 -16.22 -9.88 -3.82
N ALA A 87 -16.50 -8.62 -4.16
CA ALA A 87 -17.73 -7.92 -3.78
C ALA A 87 -18.26 -7.13 -4.97
N SER A 88 -19.58 -7.14 -5.16
CA SER A 88 -20.25 -6.34 -6.20
C SER A 88 -19.71 -6.55 -7.63
N GLY A 89 -19.22 -7.77 -7.94
CA GLY A 89 -18.71 -8.12 -9.27
C GLY A 89 -17.25 -7.76 -9.53
N ARG A 90 -16.53 -7.22 -8.54
CA ARG A 90 -15.12 -6.85 -8.63
C ARG A 90 -14.33 -7.37 -7.43
N PHE A 91 -13.02 -7.49 -7.60
CA PHE A 91 -12.13 -7.72 -6.48
C PHE A 91 -11.77 -6.40 -5.82
N GLU A 92 -11.72 -6.43 -4.49
CA GLU A 92 -11.37 -5.30 -3.64
C GLU A 92 -10.22 -5.74 -2.73
N LEU A 93 -9.14 -4.98 -2.76
CA LEU A 93 -7.95 -5.20 -1.95
C LEU A 93 -7.97 -4.21 -0.79
N THR A 94 -7.80 -4.71 0.44
CA THR A 94 -7.96 -3.91 1.65
C THR A 94 -6.92 -4.31 2.69
N VAL A 95 -6.39 -3.36 3.46
CA VAL A 95 -5.57 -3.64 4.64
C VAL A 95 -6.45 -3.56 5.88
N LYS A 96 -6.53 -4.65 6.64
CA LYS A 96 -7.36 -4.76 7.85
C LYS A 96 -6.51 -4.71 9.10
N LEU A 97 -6.79 -3.76 9.97
CA LEU A 97 -6.29 -3.70 11.34
C LEU A 97 -7.29 -4.34 12.29
N ARG A 98 -6.94 -5.51 12.84
CA ARG A 98 -7.85 -6.34 13.63
C ARG A 98 -7.60 -6.20 15.13
N THR A 99 -8.63 -5.76 15.83
CA THR A 99 -8.71 -5.82 17.30
C THR A 99 -9.65 -6.95 17.69
N ALA A 100 -9.20 -7.87 18.54
CA ALA A 100 -10.08 -8.92 19.05
C ALA A 100 -10.60 -8.56 20.44
N ILE A 101 -11.89 -8.77 20.66
CA ILE A 101 -12.55 -8.66 21.97
C ILE A 101 -13.13 -10.01 22.39
N ASP A 102 -13.21 -10.28 23.68
CA ASP A 102 -13.96 -11.41 24.22
C ASP A 102 -15.48 -11.14 24.29
N SER A 103 -16.23 -12.10 24.84
CA SER A 103 -17.69 -12.00 25.02
C SER A 103 -18.13 -10.84 25.90
N ASP A 104 -17.28 -10.44 26.85
CA ASP A 104 -17.53 -9.38 27.83
C ASP A 104 -17.12 -7.99 27.30
N GLY A 105 -16.52 -7.95 26.10
CA GLY A 105 -16.05 -6.73 25.45
C GLY A 105 -14.64 -6.32 25.88
N THR A 106 -13.92 -7.17 26.61
CA THR A 106 -12.51 -6.94 26.95
C THR A 106 -11.65 -7.17 25.73
N VAL A 107 -10.72 -6.25 25.47
CA VAL A 107 -9.77 -6.42 24.36
C VAL A 107 -8.74 -7.49 24.72
N VAL A 108 -8.66 -8.53 23.88
CA VAL A 108 -7.73 -9.66 24.05
C VAL A 108 -6.56 -9.63 23.07
N SER A 109 -6.66 -8.89 21.96
CA SER A 109 -5.52 -8.59 21.09
C SER A 109 -5.75 -7.29 20.33
N ARG A 110 -4.66 -6.57 20.02
CA ARG A 110 -4.66 -5.34 19.21
C ARG A 110 -3.55 -5.42 18.16
N PRO A 111 -3.67 -4.67 17.05
CA PRO A 111 -2.56 -4.48 16.13
C PRO A 111 -1.36 -3.85 16.84
N VAL A 112 -0.16 -4.25 16.43
CA VAL A 112 1.09 -3.68 16.93
C VAL A 112 1.30 -2.24 16.44
N HIS A 113 0.87 -1.97 15.20
CA HIS A 113 0.97 -0.66 14.57
C HIS A 113 -0.30 0.16 14.79
N GLU A 114 -0.11 1.47 14.94
CA GLU A 114 -1.24 2.40 15.01
C GLU A 114 -1.88 2.57 13.63
N PHE A 115 -3.17 2.92 13.61
CA PHE A 115 -3.89 3.04 12.34
C PHE A 115 -3.28 4.05 11.37
N GLU A 116 -2.83 5.21 11.89
CA GLU A 116 -2.22 6.26 11.07
C GLU A 116 -0.88 5.82 10.47
N GLU A 117 -0.13 4.97 11.18
CA GLU A 117 1.12 4.40 10.70
C GLU A 117 0.86 3.42 9.56
N VAL A 118 -0.12 2.52 9.71
CA VAL A 118 -0.50 1.59 8.64
C VAL A 118 -1.03 2.34 7.42
N VAL A 119 -1.85 3.39 7.60
CA VAL A 119 -2.32 4.23 6.48
C VAL A 119 -1.16 4.91 5.76
N ALA A 120 -0.14 5.36 6.48
CA ALA A 120 1.04 6.00 5.89
C ALA A 120 1.92 4.99 5.13
N ALA A 121 2.05 3.76 5.63
CA ALA A 121 2.81 2.67 5.02
C ALA A 121 2.07 1.98 3.86
N THR A 122 0.74 2.11 3.81
CA THR A 122 -0.07 1.46 2.77
C THR A 122 -0.04 2.27 1.47
N PRO A 123 0.38 1.68 0.33
CA PRO A 123 0.27 2.36 -0.95
C PRO A 123 -1.19 2.60 -1.30
N ARG A 124 -1.49 3.72 -1.98
CA ARG A 124 -2.88 4.03 -2.39
C ARG A 124 -3.45 3.05 -3.40
N SER A 125 -2.57 2.50 -4.22
CA SER A 125 -2.91 1.53 -5.23
C SER A 125 -1.73 0.61 -5.53
N VAL A 126 -2.04 -0.59 -5.98
CA VAL A 126 -1.08 -1.55 -6.52
C VAL A 126 -1.44 -1.82 -7.97
N THR A 127 -0.46 -1.66 -8.86
CA THR A 127 -0.57 -2.08 -10.25
C THR A 127 0.30 -3.31 -10.46
N VAL A 128 -0.31 -4.38 -10.97
CA VAL A 128 0.37 -5.62 -11.32
C VAL A 128 0.21 -5.91 -12.80
N THR A 129 1.31 -6.19 -13.47
CA THR A 129 1.28 -6.75 -14.83
C THR A 129 1.51 -8.25 -14.76
N ALA A 130 0.48 -9.04 -15.06
CA ALA A 130 0.50 -10.50 -15.08
C ALA A 130 0.52 -11.02 -16.53
N VAL A 131 1.37 -12.01 -16.80
CA VAL A 131 1.34 -12.76 -18.07
C VAL A 131 0.47 -14.00 -17.89
N VAL A 132 -0.54 -14.19 -18.74
CA VAL A 132 -1.45 -15.34 -18.69
C VAL A 132 -1.65 -15.84 -20.12
N ASP A 133 -1.35 -17.12 -20.35
CA ASP A 133 -1.39 -17.74 -21.69
C ASP A 133 -0.56 -17.00 -22.78
N GLY A 134 0.47 -16.26 -22.34
CA GLY A 134 1.33 -15.46 -23.24
C GLY A 134 0.82 -14.05 -23.53
N ASP A 135 -0.35 -13.67 -23.00
CA ASP A 135 -0.88 -12.31 -23.06
C ASP A 135 -0.56 -11.55 -21.76
N GLU A 136 0.01 -10.35 -21.90
CA GLU A 136 0.20 -9.43 -20.78
C GLU A 136 -1.12 -8.75 -20.42
N ARG A 137 -1.44 -8.74 -19.13
CA ARG A 137 -2.56 -7.99 -18.57
C ARG A 137 -2.10 -7.15 -17.41
N GLU A 138 -2.43 -5.87 -17.46
CA GLU A 138 -2.24 -4.94 -16.36
C GLU A 138 -3.52 -4.88 -15.51
N CYS A 139 -3.34 -4.95 -14.20
CA CYS A 139 -4.39 -5.00 -13.21
C CYS A 139 -4.11 -3.95 -12.14
N HIS A 140 -5.08 -3.06 -11.95
CA HIS A 140 -4.98 -1.96 -11.00
C HIS A 140 -5.92 -2.20 -9.81
N HIS A 141 -5.40 -2.04 -8.60
CA HIS A 141 -6.15 -2.18 -7.35
C HIS A 141 -6.00 -0.92 -6.53
N GLU A 142 -7.11 -0.23 -6.29
CA GLU A 142 -7.19 0.76 -5.22
C GLU A 142 -7.21 0.03 -3.87
N ILE A 143 -6.50 0.58 -2.89
CA ILE A 143 -6.36 -0.04 -1.58
C ILE A 143 -7.04 0.84 -0.55
N GLU A 144 -7.89 0.20 0.25
CA GLU A 144 -8.50 0.81 1.42
C GLU A 144 -7.89 0.26 2.70
N VAL A 145 -7.89 1.06 3.77
CA VAL A 145 -7.43 0.61 5.10
C VAL A 145 -8.61 0.66 6.07
N GLU A 146 -8.94 -0.48 6.65
CA GLU A 146 -10.10 -0.66 7.53
C GLU A 146 -9.67 -1.04 8.95
N ARG A 147 -10.42 -0.55 9.96
CA ARG A 147 -10.36 -1.08 11.33
C ARG A 147 -11.47 -2.09 11.51
N VAL A 148 -11.11 -3.27 12.01
CA VAL A 148 -12.05 -4.36 12.25
C VAL A 148 -11.98 -4.77 13.71
N VAL A 149 -13.15 -4.87 14.34
CA VAL A 149 -13.29 -5.44 15.69
C VAL A 149 -13.94 -6.81 15.56
N GLU A 150 -13.22 -7.85 15.98
CA GLU A 150 -13.69 -9.24 15.94
C GLU A 150 -13.99 -9.74 17.34
N ARG A 151 -15.16 -10.36 17.53
CA ARG A 151 -15.50 -11.01 18.80
C ARG A 151 -15.05 -12.46 18.78
N LYS A 152 -14.19 -12.86 19.73
CA LYS A 152 -13.85 -14.27 19.97
C LYS A 152 -14.94 -14.91 20.82
N GLY A 153 -15.52 -15.99 20.32
CA GLY A 153 -16.53 -16.81 21.00
C GLY A 153 -15.92 -17.96 21.78
#